data_AF-A0A9E4K193-F1
#
_entry.id   AF-A0A9E4K193-F1
#
_cell.length_a   1.000
_cell.length_b   1.000
_cell.length_c   1.000
_cell.angle_alpha   90.00
_cell.angle_beta   90.00
_cell.angle_gamma   90.00
#
_symmetry.space_group_name_H-M   'P 1'
#
loop_
_entity.id
_entity.type
_entity.pdbx_description
1 polymer ?
#
loop_
_entity_poly.entity_id
_entity_poly.type
_entity_poly.pdbx_seq_one_letter_code
_entity_poly.pdbx_strand_id
1 'polypeptide(L)'
;MKKTTCLAGICLAGSLLTGCSDNNDFKPATGMDGMDIYANACSHCHGVNGSGKFGFLLKLTGSGSNTEEIVHKIRNGGHIMPAFPNIDTQHAGLVAAYIKTL
;
A
#
# COMPACT_ATOMS: atom_id res chain seq x y z
N MET A 1 52.69 -26.38 19.37
CA MET A 1 52.57 -26.51 20.84
C MET A 1 51.80 -25.31 21.37
N LYS A 2 50.56 -25.53 21.87
CA LYS A 2 49.76 -24.74 22.85
C LYS A 2 49.54 -23.22 22.52
N LYS A 3 48.33 -22.65 22.46
CA LYS A 3 47.23 -22.72 23.44
C LYS A 3 45.87 -22.29 22.84
N THR A 4 44.85 -22.94 23.37
CA THR A 4 43.39 -22.80 23.32
C THR A 4 42.87 -21.47 23.90
N THR A 5 41.70 -20.98 23.44
CA THR A 5 40.47 -20.73 24.24
C THR A 5 39.61 -19.55 23.77
N CYS A 6 38.32 -19.86 23.54
CA CYS A 6 37.15 -19.00 23.29
C CYS A 6 36.79 -18.07 24.46
N LEU A 7 36.26 -16.87 24.17
CA LEU A 7 35.17 -16.20 24.92
C LEU A 7 34.67 -15.02 24.07
N ALA A 8 33.55 -15.17 23.34
CA ALA A 8 32.23 -14.71 23.76
C ALA A 8 32.21 -13.23 24.20
N GLY A 9 31.99 -12.33 23.25
CA GLY A 9 31.73 -10.91 23.47
C GLY A 9 30.51 -10.49 22.66
N ILE A 10 29.34 -10.93 23.12
CA ILE A 10 27.98 -10.44 22.85
C ILE A 10 27.86 -9.44 21.69
N CYS A 11 27.52 -9.96 20.51
CA CYS A 11 26.75 -9.18 19.54
C CYS A 11 25.43 -8.84 20.24
N LEU A 12 25.26 -7.59 20.69
CA LEU A 12 23.94 -7.04 20.98
C LEU A 12 23.17 -7.01 19.67
N ALA A 13 22.61 -8.17 19.32
CA ALA A 13 21.54 -8.32 18.36
C ALA A 13 20.35 -7.55 18.93
N GLY A 14 20.30 -6.24 18.66
CA GLY A 14 19.06 -5.50 18.60
C GLY A 14 18.25 -6.09 17.46
N SER A 15 17.61 -7.22 17.72
CA SER A 15 16.59 -7.81 16.86
C SER A 15 15.45 -6.81 16.79
N LEU A 16 15.53 -5.89 15.82
CA LEU A 16 14.39 -5.15 15.36
C LEU A 16 13.36 -6.19 14.93
N LEU A 17 12.36 -6.40 15.76
CA LEU A 17 11.10 -7.00 15.37
C LEU A 17 10.43 -6.03 14.38
N THR A 18 10.99 -5.90 13.18
CA THR A 18 10.26 -5.36 12.04
C THR A 18 9.18 -6.38 11.74
N GLY A 19 8.03 -6.22 12.39
CA GLY A 19 6.81 -6.88 11.98
C GLY A 19 6.53 -6.46 10.53
N CYS A 20 6.18 -7.43 9.68
CA CYS A 20 5.65 -7.14 8.35
C CYS A 20 4.39 -6.29 8.54
N SER A 21 4.48 -5.01 8.25
CA SER A 21 3.31 -4.13 8.23
C SER A 21 2.74 -4.19 6.81
N ASP A 22 1.50 -4.67 6.67
CA ASP A 22 0.77 -4.70 5.40
C ASP A 22 0.32 -3.29 4.94
N ASN A 23 1.06 -2.25 5.35
CA ASN A 23 0.80 -0.85 5.08
C ASN A 23 1.70 -0.34 3.95
N ASN A 24 1.18 0.61 3.20
CA ASN A 24 1.92 1.40 2.24
C ASN A 24 2.06 2.83 2.77
N ASP A 25 3.29 3.34 2.80
CA ASP A 25 3.60 4.63 3.40
C ASP A 25 3.37 5.83 2.45
N PHE A 26 2.83 5.62 1.24
CA PHE A 26 2.53 6.69 0.31
C PHE A 26 1.66 7.77 0.95
N LYS A 27 2.15 9.01 0.93
CA LYS A 27 1.48 10.18 1.46
C LYS A 27 1.25 11.19 0.33
N PRO A 28 0.01 11.51 -0.01
CA PRO A 28 -0.29 12.57 -0.97
C PRO A 28 0.25 13.92 -0.49
N ALA A 29 0.76 14.73 -1.42
CA ALA A 29 1.02 16.14 -1.15
C ALA A 29 -0.31 16.90 -1.03
N THR A 30 -0.31 18.01 -0.28
CA THR A 30 -1.50 18.87 -0.16
C THR A 30 -1.98 19.34 -1.54
N GLY A 31 -3.25 19.09 -1.85
CA GLY A 31 -3.86 19.50 -3.11
C GLY A 31 -3.58 18.57 -4.30
N MET A 32 -2.92 17.44 -4.08
CA MET A 32 -2.76 16.41 -5.11
C MET A 32 -4.12 15.82 -5.49
N ASP A 33 -4.37 15.68 -6.79
CA ASP A 33 -5.65 15.16 -7.27
C ASP A 33 -5.72 13.62 -7.26
N GLY A 34 -6.92 13.09 -7.49
CA GLY A 34 -7.17 11.64 -7.44
C GLY A 34 -6.47 10.86 -8.54
N MET A 35 -6.26 11.45 -9.72
CA MET A 35 -5.57 10.82 -10.84
C MET A 35 -4.09 10.65 -10.53
N ASP A 36 -3.45 11.70 -10.00
CA ASP A 36 -2.04 11.69 -9.61
C ASP A 36 -1.80 10.71 -8.46
N ILE A 37 -2.67 10.69 -7.46
CA ILE A 37 -2.57 9.70 -6.38
C ILE A 37 -2.69 8.29 -6.95
N TYR A 38 -3.67 8.05 -7.83
CA TYR A 38 -3.86 6.74 -8.45
C TYR A 38 -2.63 6.30 -9.26
N ALA A 39 -2.07 7.21 -10.06
CA ALA A 39 -0.88 6.95 -10.87
C ALA A 39 0.31 6.53 -10.00
N ASN A 40 0.54 7.22 -8.89
CA ASN A 40 1.68 6.99 -8.02
C ASN A 40 1.53 5.79 -7.06
N ALA A 41 0.31 5.51 -6.59
CA ALA A 41 0.07 4.54 -5.52
C ALA A 41 -0.68 3.26 -5.96
N CYS A 42 -1.50 3.32 -7.01
CA CYS A 42 -2.46 2.25 -7.33
C CYS A 42 -2.17 1.55 -8.66
N SER A 43 -1.69 2.30 -9.65
CA SER A 43 -1.54 1.85 -11.04
C SER A 43 -0.58 0.67 -11.21
N HIS A 44 0.39 0.52 -10.29
CA HIS A 44 1.35 -0.58 -10.33
C HIS A 44 0.68 -1.95 -10.21
N CYS A 45 -0.44 -2.05 -9.50
CA CYS A 45 -1.18 -3.30 -9.31
C CYS A 45 -2.48 -3.30 -10.12
N HIS A 46 -3.21 -2.19 -10.12
CA HIS A 46 -4.50 -2.06 -10.78
C HIS A 46 -4.41 -1.71 -12.27
N GLY A 47 -3.21 -1.45 -12.79
CA GLY A 47 -2.98 -0.99 -14.16
C GLY A 47 -3.31 0.50 -14.32
N VAL A 48 -2.80 1.12 -15.39
CA VAL A 48 -3.01 2.57 -15.64
C VAL A 48 -4.49 2.95 -15.82
N ASN A 49 -5.28 2.03 -16.37
CA ASN A 49 -6.71 2.21 -16.65
C ASN A 49 -7.59 1.30 -15.78
N GLY A 50 -7.12 0.84 -14.62
CA GLY A 50 -7.92 -0.05 -13.76
C GLY A 50 -8.19 -1.44 -14.33
N SER A 51 -7.46 -1.88 -15.36
CA SER A 51 -7.64 -3.19 -16.02
C SER A 51 -7.10 -4.38 -15.21
N GLY A 52 -6.32 -4.13 -14.16
CA GLY A 52 -5.61 -5.13 -13.36
C GLY A 52 -4.32 -5.59 -14.04
N LYS A 53 -3.14 -5.21 -13.51
CA LYS A 53 -1.85 -5.56 -14.09
C LYS A 53 -1.53 -7.06 -13.94
N PHE A 54 -2.01 -7.67 -12.86
CA PHE A 54 -1.78 -9.09 -12.54
C PHE A 54 -3.04 -9.94 -12.65
N GLY A 55 -3.96 -9.56 -13.56
CA GLY A 55 -5.17 -10.31 -13.86
C GLY A 55 -6.45 -9.74 -13.25
N PHE A 56 -7.56 -10.45 -13.48
CA PHE A 56 -8.92 -9.97 -13.22
C PHE A 56 -9.19 -9.60 -11.75
N LEU A 57 -8.50 -10.23 -10.79
CA LEU A 57 -8.67 -9.96 -9.35
C LEU A 57 -8.26 -8.53 -8.93
N LEU A 58 -7.43 -7.87 -9.74
CA LEU A 58 -7.00 -6.48 -9.50
C LEU A 58 -7.70 -5.49 -10.43
N LYS A 59 -8.71 -5.94 -11.20
CA LYS A 59 -9.48 -5.07 -12.06
C LYS A 59 -10.43 -4.20 -11.23
N LEU A 60 -10.46 -2.91 -11.50
CA LEU A 60 -11.34 -1.94 -10.84
C LEU A 60 -12.57 -1.60 -11.68
N THR A 61 -12.41 -1.56 -13.01
CA THR A 61 -13.51 -1.27 -13.94
C THR A 61 -14.60 -2.32 -13.80
N GLY A 62 -15.86 -1.89 -13.65
CA GLY A 62 -17.01 -2.78 -13.48
C GLY A 62 -17.15 -3.44 -12.10
N SER A 63 -16.39 -2.99 -11.09
CA SER A 63 -16.50 -3.49 -9.70
C SER A 63 -17.85 -3.16 -9.03
N GLY A 64 -18.53 -2.10 -9.47
CA GLY A 64 -19.80 -1.66 -8.88
C GLY A 64 -19.68 -1.01 -7.50
N SER A 65 -18.47 -0.87 -6.95
CA SER A 65 -18.26 -0.31 -5.61
C SER A 65 -18.66 1.17 -5.51
N ASN A 66 -19.24 1.53 -4.37
CA ASN A 66 -19.52 2.92 -4.03
C ASN A 66 -18.28 3.62 -3.46
N THR A 67 -18.36 4.94 -3.31
CA THR A 67 -17.23 5.78 -2.90
C THR A 67 -16.76 5.40 -1.50
N GLU A 68 -17.68 5.15 -0.58
CA GLU A 68 -17.41 4.81 0.82
C GLU A 68 -16.68 3.46 0.94
N GLU A 69 -17.11 2.46 0.17
CA GLU A 69 -16.44 1.16 0.07
C GLU A 69 -15.01 1.30 -0.45
N ILE A 70 -14.80 2.12 -1.50
CA ILE A 70 -13.48 2.35 -2.07
C ILE A 70 -12.58 3.06 -1.05
N VAL A 71 -13.08 4.11 -0.39
CA VAL A 71 -12.34 4.83 0.66
C VAL A 71 -11.97 3.90 1.80
N HIS A 72 -12.91 3.08 2.27
CA HIS A 72 -12.65 2.09 3.30
C HIS A 72 -11.59 1.08 2.84
N LYS A 73 -11.66 0.61 1.59
CA LYS A 73 -10.71 -0.35 1.04
C LYS A 73 -9.31 0.23 0.90
N ILE A 74 -9.17 1.47 0.46
CA ILE A 74 -7.88 2.17 0.38
C ILE A 74 -7.25 2.29 1.77
N ARG A 75 -8.04 2.73 2.77
CA ARG A 75 -7.51 2.99 4.11
C ARG A 75 -7.17 1.73 4.90
N ASN A 76 -7.93 0.65 4.69
CA ASN A 76 -7.80 -0.57 5.48
C ASN A 76 -7.20 -1.76 4.72
N GLY A 77 -7.04 -1.65 3.41
CA GLY A 77 -6.47 -2.71 2.58
C GLY A 77 -7.30 -4.00 2.55
N GLY A 78 -6.63 -5.11 2.32
CA GLY A 78 -7.14 -6.47 2.34
C GLY A 78 -6.00 -7.47 2.28
N HIS A 79 -6.28 -8.74 1.97
CA HIS A 79 -5.24 -9.78 1.95
C HIS A 79 -4.07 -9.50 1.00
N ILE A 80 -4.32 -8.87 -0.15
CA ILE A 80 -3.30 -8.56 -1.17
C ILE A 80 -3.04 -7.05 -1.27
N MET A 81 -4.10 -6.25 -1.15
CA MET A 81 -4.00 -4.80 -1.25
C MET A 81 -3.52 -4.25 0.10
N PRO A 82 -2.36 -3.57 0.18
CA PRO A 82 -1.92 -2.98 1.42
C PRO A 82 -2.89 -1.89 1.86
N ALA A 83 -2.92 -1.60 3.15
CA ALA A 83 -3.59 -0.43 3.68
C ALA A 83 -2.76 0.83 3.38
N PHE A 84 -3.41 1.95 3.09
CA PHE A 84 -2.74 3.23 2.83
C PHE A 84 -3.10 4.24 3.95
N PRO A 85 -2.53 4.09 5.16
CA PRO A 85 -2.93 4.89 6.33
C PRO A 85 -2.64 6.39 6.17
N ASN A 86 -1.67 6.74 5.33
CA ASN A 86 -1.26 8.12 5.06
C ASN A 86 -2.08 8.82 3.96
N ILE A 87 -3.00 8.11 3.30
CA ILE A 87 -4.02 8.69 2.43
C ILE A 87 -5.25 9.00 3.29
N ASP A 88 -5.47 10.28 3.61
CA ASP A 88 -6.65 10.71 4.38
C ASP A 88 -7.97 10.44 3.62
N THR A 89 -9.11 10.61 4.30
CA THR A 89 -10.43 10.36 3.71
C THR A 89 -10.75 11.27 2.52
N GLN A 90 -10.23 12.50 2.52
CA GLN A 90 -10.42 13.45 1.42
C GLN A 90 -9.68 12.96 0.17
N HIS A 91 -8.38 12.68 0.29
CA HIS A 91 -7.57 12.17 -0.81
C HIS A 91 -8.06 10.80 -1.29
N ALA A 92 -8.47 9.91 -0.38
CA ALA A 92 -9.08 8.63 -0.76
C ALA A 92 -10.40 8.83 -1.52
N GLY A 93 -11.19 9.85 -1.16
CA GLY A 93 -12.41 10.23 -1.88
C GLY A 93 -12.12 10.73 -3.30
N LEU A 94 -11.04 11.49 -3.50
CA LEU A 94 -10.59 11.92 -4.83
C LEU A 94 -10.17 10.73 -5.69
N VAL A 95 -9.44 9.77 -5.12
CA VAL A 95 -9.08 8.51 -5.80
C VAL A 95 -10.32 7.70 -6.16
N ALA A 96 -11.28 7.58 -5.24
CA ALA A 96 -12.54 6.89 -5.50
C ALA A 96 -13.34 7.54 -6.63
N ALA A 97 -13.41 8.88 -6.66
CA ALA A 97 -14.03 9.61 -7.75
C ALA A 97 -13.34 9.33 -9.08
N TYR A 98 -12.00 9.36 -9.12
CA TYR A 98 -11.23 9.03 -10.33
C TYR A 98 -11.47 7.59 -10.80
N ILE A 99 -11.40 6.60 -9.91
CA ILE A 99 -11.64 5.18 -10.23
C ILE A 99 -13.00 4.97 -10.90
N LYS A 100 -14.03 5.70 -10.48
CA LYS A 100 -15.39 5.60 -11.05
C LYS A 100 -15.50 6.19 -12.46
N THR A 101 -14.48 6.89 -12.94
CA THR A 101 -14.40 7.40 -14.33
C THR A 101 -13.64 6.46 -15.28
N LEU A 102 -12.99 5.42 -14.74
CA LEU A 102 -12.28 4.38 -15.51
C LEU A 102 -13.25 3.31 -16.04
#